data_AF-A0A536Z328-F1
#
_entry.id   AF-A0A536Z328-F1
#
_cell.length_a   1.000
_cell.length_b   1.000
_cell.length_c   1.000
_cell.angle_alpha   90.00
_cell.angle_beta   90.00
_cell.angle_gamma   90.00
#
_symmetry.space_group_name_H-M   'P 1'
#
loop_
_entity.id
_entity.type
_entity.pdbx_description
1 polymer ?
#
loop_
_entity_poly.entity_id
_entity_poly.type
_entity_poly.pdbx_seq_one_letter_code
_entity_poly.pdbx_strand_id
1 'polypeptide(L)'
;MDRLPERSHLVSDEMHSIEHSVEAKLPFLQYYNRTVRFVPILVPSMSYARMNELAFPLAQAIDSIMKDERMEWGNDIALLSSTDAVHYGDEGWGGRNFAFYGADAEGYGKALLHEQRIMRDCFEGELQPDRIERFTRYTLDDHDHREYKWTWCGRYSVPFALLVAWRLQHLRHATPLRGTILGYATSIDHAPVKVDDLEGMGVTAPATLRHWVGYAAVGYR
;
A
#
# COMPACT_ATOMS: atom_id res chain seq x y z
N MET A 1 1.18 8.02 20.80
CA MET A 1 1.43 6.56 20.80
C MET A 1 0.97 5.90 22.11
N ASP A 2 0.83 6.67 23.19
CA ASP A 2 0.46 6.22 24.54
C ASP A 2 -0.88 5.46 24.68
N ARG A 3 -1.74 5.53 23.65
CA ARG A 3 -3.02 4.79 23.59
C ARG A 3 -2.88 3.39 22.97
N LEU A 4 -1.68 3.00 22.55
CA LEU A 4 -1.37 1.68 21.99
C LEU A 4 -0.68 0.80 23.04
N PRO A 5 -0.92 -0.52 23.05
CA PRO A 5 -0.18 -1.44 23.91
C PRO A 5 1.34 -1.33 23.72
N GLU A 6 2.13 -1.36 24.80
CA GLU A 6 3.59 -1.14 24.76
C GLU A 6 4.33 -2.05 23.76
N ARG A 7 3.85 -3.28 23.54
CA ARG A 7 4.47 -4.26 22.63
C ARG A 7 3.87 -4.26 21.21
N SER A 8 3.05 -3.28 20.88
CA SER A 8 2.40 -3.16 19.57
C SER A 8 3.06 -2.16 18.63
N HIS A 9 3.97 -1.33 19.13
CA HIS A 9 4.62 -0.28 18.36
C HIS A 9 6.04 -0.01 18.86
N LEU A 10 6.81 0.68 18.04
CA LEU A 10 8.09 1.28 18.38
C LEU A 10 8.09 2.70 17.81
N VAL A 11 8.70 3.65 18.51
CA VAL A 11 8.97 4.99 17.99
C VAL A 11 10.46 5.09 17.70
N SER A 12 10.83 5.41 16.47
CA SER A 12 12.22 5.50 16.04
C SER A 12 12.37 6.54 14.92
N ASP A 13 12.99 7.66 15.23
CA ASP A 13 13.30 8.71 14.25
C ASP A 13 14.33 8.22 13.22
N GLU A 14 15.24 7.31 13.63
CA GLU A 14 16.23 6.68 12.76
C GLU A 14 15.56 5.83 11.68
N MET A 15 14.59 4.99 12.04
CA MET A 15 13.87 4.19 11.05
C MET A 15 13.04 5.08 10.10
N HIS A 16 12.50 6.20 10.59
CA HIS A 16 11.79 7.15 9.74
C HIS A 16 12.72 7.91 8.79
N SER A 17 13.96 8.23 9.19
CA SER A 17 14.89 9.01 8.36
C SER A 17 15.47 8.24 7.17
N ILE A 18 15.43 6.90 7.21
CA ILE A 18 15.92 6.03 6.14
C ILE A 18 14.82 5.49 5.23
N GLU A 19 13.54 5.75 5.54
CA GLU A 19 12.39 5.14 4.86
C GLU A 19 11.66 6.15 3.96
N HIS A 20 11.52 5.80 2.69
CA HIS A 20 10.98 6.72 1.67
C HIS A 20 9.52 6.45 1.29
N SER A 21 8.95 5.29 1.67
CA SER A 21 7.58 4.90 1.30
C SER A 21 6.50 5.87 1.78
N VAL A 22 6.73 6.58 2.89
CA VAL A 22 5.84 7.63 3.40
C VAL A 22 6.18 9.00 2.81
N GLU A 23 7.47 9.33 2.74
CA GLU A 23 7.98 10.62 2.23
C GLU A 23 7.47 10.93 0.82
N ALA A 24 7.45 9.92 -0.05
CA ALA A 24 7.01 10.07 -1.45
C ALA A 24 5.56 10.58 -1.60
N LYS A 25 4.73 10.51 -0.56
CA LYS A 25 3.35 11.00 -0.59
C LYS A 25 3.23 12.47 -0.17
N LEU A 26 4.22 13.01 0.55
CA LEU A 26 4.17 14.36 1.10
C LEU A 26 4.02 15.46 0.04
N PRO A 27 4.77 15.46 -1.08
CA PRO A 27 4.61 16.50 -2.09
C PRO A 27 3.20 16.54 -2.66
N PHE A 28 2.57 15.38 -2.89
CA PHE A 28 1.20 15.29 -3.38
C PHE A 28 0.19 15.80 -2.35
N LEU A 29 0.31 15.39 -1.08
CA LEU A 29 -0.59 15.83 -0.02
C LEU A 29 -0.49 17.35 0.21
N GLN A 30 0.74 17.88 0.26
CA GLN A 30 0.99 19.31 0.49
C GLN A 30 0.64 20.18 -0.72
N TYR A 31 0.69 19.63 -1.93
CA TYR A 31 0.21 20.32 -3.13
C TYR A 31 -1.27 20.68 -3.01
N TYR A 32 -2.11 19.74 -2.56
CA TYR A 32 -3.55 19.97 -2.38
C TYR A 32 -3.89 20.67 -1.07
N ASN A 33 -3.14 20.40 0.01
CA ASN A 33 -3.35 21.03 1.32
C ASN A 33 -2.02 21.24 2.04
N ARG A 34 -1.47 22.47 1.96
CA ARG A 34 -0.20 22.84 2.63
C ARG A 34 -0.25 22.77 4.15
N THR A 35 -1.44 22.73 4.75
CA THR A 35 -1.63 22.65 6.21
C THR A 35 -1.91 21.22 6.70
N VAL A 36 -1.87 20.23 5.80
CA VAL A 36 -2.08 18.83 6.16
C VAL A 36 -1.08 18.40 7.23
N ARG A 37 -1.59 17.74 8.27
CA ARG A 37 -0.79 17.05 9.27
C ARG A 37 -0.97 15.56 9.06
N PHE A 38 0.10 14.80 9.23
CA PHE A 38 0.07 13.35 9.08
C PHE A 38 0.78 12.70 10.26
N VAL A 39 0.35 11.49 10.59
CA VAL A 39 1.04 10.62 11.53
C VAL A 39 1.67 9.50 10.71
N PRO A 40 3.01 9.52 10.49
CA PRO A 40 3.65 8.48 9.72
C PRO A 40 3.66 7.17 10.52
N ILE A 41 3.26 6.07 9.89
CA ILE A 41 3.29 4.73 10.49
C ILE A 41 4.04 3.81 9.53
N LEU A 42 5.19 3.30 9.97
CA LEU A 42 5.92 2.26 9.24
C LEU A 42 5.36 0.89 9.62
N VAL A 43 5.08 0.08 8.61
CA VAL A 43 4.48 -1.24 8.78
C VAL A 43 5.54 -2.30 8.45
N PRO A 44 6.16 -2.94 9.45
CA PRO A 44 7.16 -3.97 9.22
C PRO A 44 6.54 -5.27 8.73
N SER A 45 7.39 -6.22 8.32
CA SER A 45 6.95 -7.59 7.99
C SER A 45 6.19 -8.23 9.15
N MET A 46 5.00 -8.75 8.87
CA MET A 46 4.21 -9.51 9.83
C MET A 46 3.22 -10.46 9.13
N SER A 47 2.81 -11.49 9.86
CA SER A 47 1.75 -12.40 9.40
C SER A 47 0.39 -11.70 9.39
N TYR A 48 -0.55 -12.21 8.58
CA TYR A 48 -1.93 -11.71 8.58
C TYR A 48 -2.59 -11.77 9.97
N ALA A 49 -2.35 -12.85 10.73
CA ALA A 49 -2.84 -12.98 12.09
C ALA A 49 -2.37 -11.82 12.97
N ARG A 50 -1.08 -11.44 12.87
CA ARG A 50 -0.52 -10.31 13.62
C ARG A 50 -1.08 -8.97 13.15
N MET A 51 -1.27 -8.78 11.83
CA MET A 51 -1.92 -7.58 11.29
C MET A 51 -3.34 -7.42 11.86
N ASN A 52 -4.14 -8.49 11.86
CA ASN A 52 -5.51 -8.47 12.37
C ASN A 52 -5.57 -8.25 13.88
N GLU A 53 -4.64 -8.83 14.65
CA GLU A 53 -4.50 -8.57 16.09
C GLU A 53 -4.21 -7.09 16.37
N LEU A 54 -3.25 -6.50 15.65
CA LEU A 54 -2.80 -5.13 15.88
C LEU A 54 -3.74 -4.06 15.33
N ALA A 55 -4.56 -4.39 14.32
CA ALA A 55 -5.44 -3.43 13.68
C ALA A 55 -6.52 -2.89 14.63
N PHE A 56 -7.02 -3.72 15.56
CA PHE A 56 -8.08 -3.30 16.48
C PHE A 56 -7.61 -2.28 17.52
N PRO A 57 -6.50 -2.48 18.26
CA PRO A 57 -5.96 -1.46 19.15
C PRO A 57 -5.66 -0.13 18.46
N LEU A 58 -5.14 -0.16 17.22
CA LEU A 58 -4.90 1.06 16.45
C LEU A 58 -6.20 1.77 16.07
N ALA A 59 -7.22 1.03 15.63
CA ALA A 59 -8.54 1.60 15.35
C ALA A 59 -9.19 2.21 16.60
N GLN A 60 -9.05 1.56 17.77
CA GLN A 60 -9.53 2.11 19.05
C GLN A 60 -8.80 3.39 19.45
N ALA A 61 -7.49 3.44 19.27
CA ALA A 61 -6.70 4.64 19.54
C ALA A 61 -7.14 5.80 18.64
N ILE A 62 -7.33 5.55 17.34
CA ILE A 62 -7.83 6.55 16.38
C ILE A 62 -9.24 7.02 16.76
N ASP A 63 -10.17 6.10 17.01
CA ASP A 63 -11.55 6.43 17.40
C ASP A 63 -11.61 7.29 18.67
N SER A 64 -10.79 6.93 19.67
CA SER A 64 -10.69 7.67 20.93
C SER A 64 -10.15 9.09 20.71
N ILE A 65 -9.11 9.26 19.89
CA ILE A 65 -8.57 10.59 19.55
C ILE A 65 -9.62 11.41 18.81
N MET A 66 -10.31 10.81 17.84
CA MET A 66 -11.37 11.50 17.10
C MET A 66 -12.50 11.96 18.00
N LYS A 67 -12.88 11.17 19.03
CA LYS A 67 -13.90 11.57 20.00
C LYS A 67 -13.46 12.74 20.86
N ASP A 68 -12.23 12.70 21.38
CA ASP A 68 -11.69 13.76 22.24
C ASP A 68 -11.54 15.08 21.49
N GLU A 69 -11.05 15.00 20.25
CA GLU A 69 -10.80 16.16 19.38
C GLU A 69 -12.03 16.55 18.52
N ARG A 70 -13.15 15.84 18.67
CA ARG A 70 -14.39 16.03 17.90
C ARG A 70 -14.19 16.02 16.38
N MET A 71 -13.33 15.12 15.90
CA MET A 71 -13.02 14.94 14.48
C MET A 71 -14.03 14.04 13.76
N GLU A 72 -14.34 14.38 12.52
CA GLU A 72 -15.18 13.64 11.60
C GLU A 72 -14.33 12.81 10.62
N TRP A 73 -14.66 11.52 10.47
CA TRP A 73 -13.97 10.66 9.52
C TRP A 73 -14.31 11.05 8.09
N GLY A 74 -13.30 11.16 7.22
CA GLY A 74 -13.46 11.57 5.83
C GLY A 74 -13.41 13.08 5.62
N ASN A 75 -13.61 13.87 6.69
CA ASN A 75 -13.47 15.33 6.66
C ASN A 75 -12.17 15.77 7.32
N ASP A 76 -11.94 15.37 8.58
CA ASP A 76 -10.78 15.79 9.37
C ASP A 76 -9.64 14.75 9.35
N ILE A 77 -9.97 13.49 9.14
CA ILE A 77 -9.02 12.38 9.14
C ILE A 77 -9.26 11.45 7.95
N ALA A 78 -8.17 11.00 7.34
CA ALA A 78 -8.14 9.99 6.30
C ALA A 78 -7.02 8.98 6.58
N LEU A 79 -7.20 7.74 6.12
CA LEU A 79 -6.16 6.71 6.15
C LEU A 79 -5.58 6.58 4.75
N LEU A 80 -4.25 6.67 4.64
CA LEU A 80 -3.52 6.54 3.39
C LEU A 80 -2.52 5.39 3.52
N SER A 81 -2.65 4.38 2.64
CA SER A 81 -1.65 3.33 2.49
C SER A 81 -0.80 3.59 1.27
N SER A 82 0.53 3.56 1.44
CA SER A 82 1.50 3.67 0.35
C SER A 82 1.91 2.30 -0.15
N THR A 83 1.90 2.10 -1.46
CA THR A 83 2.35 0.87 -2.13
C THR A 83 2.65 1.14 -3.59
N ASP A 84 3.67 0.48 -4.12
CA ASP A 84 3.72 0.09 -5.52
C ASP A 84 3.00 -1.26 -5.67
N ALA A 85 2.54 -1.58 -6.87
CA ALA A 85 1.94 -2.87 -7.19
C ALA A 85 3.05 -3.89 -7.51
N VAL A 86 2.92 -4.73 -8.54
CA VAL A 86 3.94 -5.73 -8.87
C VAL A 86 5.30 -5.12 -9.25
N HIS A 87 6.39 -5.73 -8.77
CA HIS A 87 7.74 -5.55 -9.30
C HIS A 87 8.07 -6.74 -10.20
N TYR A 88 7.95 -6.55 -11.51
CA TYR A 88 7.92 -7.65 -12.48
C TYR A 88 9.14 -7.63 -13.40
N GLY A 89 9.61 -8.82 -13.77
CA GLY A 89 10.69 -8.97 -14.74
C GLY A 89 11.73 -10.01 -14.33
N ASP A 90 12.67 -10.28 -15.24
CA ASP A 90 13.77 -11.21 -15.07
C ASP A 90 15.15 -10.51 -14.98
N GLU A 91 15.17 -9.18 -15.03
CA GLU A 91 16.38 -8.35 -14.94
C GLU A 91 16.26 -7.30 -13.83
N GLY A 92 17.40 -6.89 -13.24
CA GLY A 92 17.45 -5.80 -12.26
C GLY A 92 16.83 -6.08 -10.89
N TRP A 93 16.44 -7.33 -10.59
CA TRP A 93 15.83 -7.75 -9.33
C TRP A 93 16.78 -8.55 -8.40
N GLY A 94 18.06 -8.17 -8.37
CA GLY A 94 19.05 -8.82 -7.50
C GLY A 94 19.27 -10.30 -7.80
N GLY A 95 19.15 -10.70 -9.07
CA GLY A 95 19.32 -12.09 -9.53
C GLY A 95 18.07 -12.96 -9.41
N ARG A 96 16.95 -12.42 -8.91
CA ARG A 96 15.67 -13.13 -8.87
C ARG A 96 14.89 -12.94 -10.18
N ASN A 97 14.12 -13.96 -10.56
CA ASN A 97 13.20 -13.89 -11.69
C ASN A 97 11.76 -13.78 -11.19
N PHE A 98 11.14 -12.64 -11.42
CA PHE A 98 9.74 -12.34 -11.11
C PHE A 98 8.87 -12.25 -12.37
N ALA A 99 9.37 -12.71 -13.52
CA ALA A 99 8.62 -12.78 -14.76
C ALA A 99 7.75 -14.06 -14.81
N PHE A 100 6.81 -14.20 -13.87
CA PHE A 100 5.99 -15.42 -13.68
C PHE A 100 5.21 -15.85 -14.93
N TYR A 101 4.91 -14.92 -15.83
CA TYR A 101 4.23 -15.16 -17.11
C TYR A 101 5.14 -14.97 -18.33
N GLY A 102 6.44 -14.76 -18.15
CA GLY A 102 7.39 -14.38 -19.20
C GLY A 102 7.65 -12.87 -19.24
N ALA A 103 8.76 -12.48 -19.88
CA ALA A 103 9.27 -11.10 -19.93
C ALA A 103 9.15 -10.49 -21.34
N ASP A 104 8.15 -10.94 -22.09
CA ASP A 104 7.77 -10.44 -23.41
C ASP A 104 6.40 -9.74 -23.37
N ALA A 105 5.90 -9.31 -24.52
CA ALA A 105 4.62 -8.62 -24.61
C ALA A 105 3.42 -9.50 -24.19
N GLU A 106 3.50 -10.82 -24.41
CA GLU A 106 2.44 -11.76 -24.01
C GLU A 106 2.43 -11.93 -22.48
N GLY A 107 3.61 -12.12 -21.89
CA GLY A 107 3.80 -12.20 -20.45
C GLY A 107 3.37 -10.92 -19.74
N TYR A 108 3.68 -9.77 -20.32
CA TYR A 108 3.19 -8.47 -19.84
C TYR A 108 1.66 -8.41 -19.83
N GLY A 109 0.99 -8.79 -20.92
CA GLY A 109 -0.48 -8.84 -20.98
C GLY A 109 -1.09 -9.77 -19.92
N LYS A 110 -0.48 -10.93 -19.69
CA LYS A 110 -0.90 -11.88 -18.63
C LYS A 110 -0.70 -11.31 -17.23
N ALA A 111 0.42 -10.64 -16.97
CA ALA A 111 0.68 -9.98 -15.70
C ALA A 111 -0.33 -8.85 -15.42
N LEU A 112 -0.67 -8.04 -16.42
CA LEU A 112 -1.71 -7.02 -16.29
C LEU A 112 -3.08 -7.62 -15.95
N LEU A 113 -3.47 -8.72 -16.60
CA LEU A 113 -4.72 -9.41 -16.27
C LEU A 113 -4.72 -9.98 -14.85
N HIS A 114 -3.57 -10.44 -14.36
CA HIS A 114 -3.40 -10.89 -12.99
C HIS A 114 -3.59 -9.72 -12.00
N GLU A 115 -2.95 -8.58 -12.25
CA GLU A 115 -3.06 -7.37 -11.43
C GLU A 115 -4.51 -6.85 -11.37
N GLN A 116 -5.19 -6.79 -12.51
CA GLN A 116 -6.62 -6.44 -12.57
C GLN A 116 -7.50 -7.42 -11.80
N ARG A 117 -7.13 -8.70 -11.73
CA ARG A 117 -7.84 -9.69 -10.90
C ARG A 117 -7.60 -9.43 -9.41
N ILE A 118 -6.36 -9.23 -8.98
CA ILE A 118 -6.04 -8.87 -7.59
C ILE A 118 -6.87 -7.66 -7.17
N MET A 119 -6.88 -6.60 -8.00
CA MET A 119 -7.59 -5.37 -7.67
C MET A 119 -9.10 -5.56 -7.51
N ARG A 120 -9.74 -6.30 -8.42
CA ARG A 120 -11.19 -6.56 -8.33
C ARG A 120 -11.54 -7.46 -7.16
N ASP A 121 -10.79 -8.53 -6.98
CA ASP A 121 -11.07 -9.54 -5.96
C ASP A 121 -10.84 -9.01 -4.55
N CYS A 122 -9.85 -8.12 -4.37
CA CYS A 122 -9.44 -7.64 -3.06
C CYS A 122 -9.98 -6.24 -2.71
N PHE A 123 -10.16 -5.36 -3.69
CA PHE A 123 -10.35 -3.93 -3.42
C PHE A 123 -11.64 -3.33 -3.98
N GLU A 124 -12.24 -3.92 -5.03
CA GLU A 124 -13.46 -3.37 -5.62
C GLU A 124 -14.72 -3.82 -4.86
N GLY A 125 -15.56 -2.84 -4.49
CA GLY A 125 -16.82 -3.08 -3.77
C GLY A 125 -16.66 -2.97 -2.27
N GLU A 126 -17.55 -3.61 -1.52
CA GLU A 126 -17.58 -3.48 -0.07
C GLU A 126 -16.33 -4.06 0.60
N LEU A 127 -15.75 -3.31 1.53
CA LEU A 127 -14.57 -3.74 2.29
C LEU A 127 -14.96 -4.82 3.29
N GLN A 128 -14.36 -6.01 3.14
CA GLN A 128 -14.63 -7.17 3.98
C GLN A 128 -13.33 -7.87 4.40
N PRO A 129 -13.23 -8.45 5.61
CA PRO A 129 -12.00 -9.08 6.08
C PRO A 129 -11.49 -10.21 5.19
N ASP A 130 -12.38 -10.99 4.56
CA ASP A 130 -12.00 -12.07 3.65
C ASP A 130 -11.31 -11.56 2.37
N ARG A 131 -11.72 -10.38 1.88
CA ARG A 131 -11.08 -9.70 0.75
C ARG A 131 -9.70 -9.16 1.13
N ILE A 132 -9.56 -8.65 2.36
CA ILE A 132 -8.27 -8.18 2.88
C ILE A 132 -7.30 -9.35 3.06
N GLU A 133 -7.76 -10.46 3.64
CA GLU A 133 -6.97 -11.69 3.76
C GLU A 133 -6.60 -12.25 2.38
N ARG A 134 -7.53 -12.23 1.42
CA ARG A 134 -7.27 -12.68 0.05
C ARG A 134 -6.09 -11.95 -0.58
N PHE A 135 -5.96 -10.64 -0.37
CA PHE A 135 -4.79 -9.90 -0.83
C PHE A 135 -3.49 -10.50 -0.30
N THR A 136 -3.42 -10.84 1.00
CA THR A 136 -2.23 -11.48 1.56
C THR A 136 -1.93 -12.83 0.91
N ARG A 137 -2.95 -13.60 0.51
CA ARG A 137 -2.78 -14.89 -0.18
C ARG A 137 -2.27 -14.74 -1.61
N TYR A 138 -2.50 -13.60 -2.25
CA TYR A 138 -1.90 -13.26 -3.54
C TYR A 138 -0.42 -12.92 -3.40
N THR A 139 -0.05 -12.16 -2.36
CA THR A 139 1.27 -11.52 -2.28
C THR A 139 2.28 -12.27 -1.42
N LEU A 140 1.83 -12.99 -0.39
CA LEU A 140 2.68 -13.70 0.57
C LEU A 140 2.72 -15.19 0.25
N ASP A 141 3.87 -15.81 0.52
CA ASP A 141 3.97 -17.26 0.53
C ASP A 141 3.10 -17.87 1.65
N ASP A 142 2.55 -19.05 1.40
CA ASP A 142 1.58 -19.71 2.30
C ASP A 142 2.24 -20.28 3.57
N HIS A 143 3.57 -20.45 3.55
CA HIS A 143 4.35 -21.04 4.64
C HIS A 143 5.29 -20.04 5.30
N ASP A 144 5.78 -19.03 4.57
CA ASP A 144 6.59 -17.94 5.10
C ASP A 144 6.13 -16.56 4.62
N HIS A 145 5.45 -15.82 5.51
CA HIS A 145 4.98 -14.46 5.22
C HIS A 145 6.09 -13.46 4.87
N ARG A 146 7.37 -13.80 5.04
CA ARG A 146 8.51 -12.95 4.66
C ARG A 146 8.81 -13.06 3.16
N GLU A 147 8.48 -14.20 2.56
CA GLU A 147 8.69 -14.47 1.15
C GLU A 147 7.54 -13.97 0.28
N TYR A 148 7.89 -13.62 -0.96
CA TYR A 148 6.93 -13.15 -1.95
C TYR A 148 6.35 -14.31 -2.76
N LYS A 149 5.03 -14.31 -2.91
CA LYS A 149 4.34 -15.00 -4.00
C LYS A 149 4.12 -14.07 -5.19
N TRP A 150 3.81 -12.80 -4.91
CA TRP A 150 3.64 -11.74 -5.88
C TRP A 150 4.10 -10.41 -5.29
N THR A 151 4.93 -9.67 -6.04
CA THR A 151 5.87 -8.66 -5.50
C THR A 151 5.27 -7.28 -5.27
N TRP A 152 4.18 -7.20 -4.50
CA TRP A 152 3.67 -5.91 -4.01
C TRP A 152 4.45 -5.42 -2.80
N CYS A 153 5.03 -4.23 -2.88
CA CYS A 153 5.77 -3.62 -1.76
C CYS A 153 4.90 -3.48 -0.50
N GLY A 154 3.65 -3.04 -0.66
CA GLY A 154 2.71 -2.84 0.44
C GLY A 154 1.98 -4.09 0.91
N ARG A 155 2.51 -5.29 0.67
CA ARG A 155 1.92 -6.58 1.11
C ARG A 155 1.61 -6.68 2.61
N TYR A 156 2.18 -5.80 3.44
CA TYR A 156 1.83 -5.67 4.86
C TYR A 156 1.06 -4.37 5.15
N SER A 157 1.48 -3.23 4.59
CA SER A 157 0.85 -1.93 4.85
C SER A 157 -0.60 -1.85 4.36
N VAL A 158 -0.87 -2.35 3.15
CA VAL A 158 -2.21 -2.35 2.54
C VAL A 158 -3.20 -3.15 3.37
N PRO A 159 -2.99 -4.45 3.66
CA PRO A 159 -3.95 -5.21 4.45
C PRO A 159 -4.06 -4.70 5.88
N PHE A 160 -2.97 -4.23 6.49
CA PHE A 160 -3.02 -3.65 7.83
C PHE A 160 -3.86 -2.37 7.87
N ALA A 161 -3.65 -1.43 6.95
CA ALA A 161 -4.43 -0.20 6.88
C ALA A 161 -5.91 -0.45 6.60
N LEU A 162 -6.22 -1.41 5.72
CA LEU A 162 -7.59 -1.81 5.42
C LEU A 162 -8.28 -2.47 6.62
N LEU A 163 -7.56 -3.30 7.39
CA LEU A 163 -8.09 -3.88 8.63
C LEU A 163 -8.39 -2.79 9.65
N VAL A 164 -7.50 -1.80 9.82
CA VAL A 164 -7.73 -0.66 10.71
C VAL A 164 -8.96 0.13 10.27
N ALA A 165 -9.08 0.45 8.98
CA ALA A 165 -10.24 1.15 8.43
C ALA A 165 -11.55 0.38 8.67
N TRP A 166 -11.55 -0.93 8.40
CA TRP A 166 -12.71 -1.78 8.63
C TRP A 166 -13.12 -1.82 10.11
N ARG A 167 -12.15 -1.95 11.03
CA ARG A 167 -12.43 -1.91 12.48
C ARG A 167 -12.95 -0.54 12.93
N LEU A 168 -12.39 0.56 12.42
CA LEU A 168 -12.82 1.92 12.72
C LEU A 168 -14.26 2.16 12.26
N GLN A 169 -14.62 1.67 11.07
CA GLN A 169 -15.99 1.71 10.55
C GLN A 169 -16.99 1.03 11.49
N HIS A 170 -16.63 -0.11 12.05
CA HIS A 170 -17.49 -0.83 13.00
C HIS A 170 -17.60 -0.10 14.34
N LEU A 171 -16.48 0.39 14.89
CA LEU A 171 -16.47 1.15 16.15
C LEU A 171 -17.35 2.40 16.10
N ARG A 172 -17.45 3.02 14.92
CA ARG A 172 -18.22 4.25 14.71
C ARG A 172 -19.62 4.04 14.15
N HIS A 173 -20.03 2.79 13.91
CA HIS A 173 -21.28 2.47 13.22
C HIS A 173 -21.44 3.25 11.90
N ALA A 174 -20.34 3.48 11.20
CA ALA A 174 -20.33 4.20 9.94
C ALA A 174 -20.84 3.31 8.80
N THR A 175 -21.26 3.94 7.70
CA THR A 175 -21.62 3.25 6.46
C THR A 175 -20.46 2.33 6.01
N PRO A 176 -20.75 1.10 5.54
CA PRO A 176 -19.71 0.21 5.03
C PRO A 176 -18.87 0.86 3.95
N LEU A 177 -17.54 0.86 4.13
CA LEU A 177 -16.61 1.41 3.15
C LEU A 177 -16.68 0.61 1.85
N ARG A 178 -16.79 1.31 0.72
CA ARG A 178 -16.76 0.71 -0.62
C ARG A 178 -15.55 1.20 -1.40
N GLY A 179 -14.69 0.25 -1.78
CA GLY A 179 -13.53 0.50 -2.61
C GLY A 179 -13.91 0.67 -4.08
N THR A 180 -13.31 1.68 -4.71
CA THR A 180 -13.41 1.99 -6.14
C THR A 180 -12.01 2.00 -6.72
N ILE A 181 -11.80 1.23 -7.77
CA ILE A 181 -10.56 1.26 -8.55
C ILE A 181 -10.49 2.61 -9.27
N LEU A 182 -9.49 3.41 -8.94
CA LEU A 182 -9.26 4.72 -9.55
C LEU A 182 -8.39 4.61 -10.81
N GLY A 183 -7.47 3.66 -10.81
CA GLY A 183 -6.60 3.40 -11.96
C GLY A 183 -5.55 2.35 -11.69
N TYR A 184 -4.96 1.87 -12.78
CA TYR A 184 -3.76 1.05 -12.78
C TYR A 184 -2.88 1.49 -13.95
N ALA A 185 -1.59 1.66 -13.70
CA ALA A 185 -0.58 1.98 -14.70
C ALA A 185 0.70 1.18 -14.45
N THR A 186 1.67 1.25 -15.35
CA THR A 186 2.98 0.63 -15.18
C THR A 186 4.11 1.61 -15.47
N SER A 187 5.36 1.21 -15.23
CA SER A 187 6.50 2.06 -15.58
C SER A 187 6.81 2.07 -17.09
N ILE A 188 6.12 1.26 -17.90
CA ILE A 188 6.36 1.11 -19.34
C ILE A 188 5.15 1.49 -20.22
N ASP A 189 4.01 1.86 -19.63
CA ASP A 189 2.79 2.22 -20.37
C ASP A 189 2.68 3.71 -20.69
N HIS A 190 3.57 4.55 -20.14
CA HIS A 190 3.64 5.99 -20.43
C HIS A 190 5.05 6.40 -20.88
N ALA A 191 5.12 7.49 -21.63
CA ALA A 191 6.40 8.12 -21.96
C ALA A 191 7.07 8.62 -20.66
N PRO A 192 8.38 8.40 -20.47
CA PRO A 192 9.10 8.95 -19.34
C PRO A 192 8.97 10.48 -19.28
N VAL A 193 8.85 11.02 -18.07
CA VAL A 193 8.94 12.46 -17.86
C VAL A 193 10.36 12.89 -18.23
N LYS A 194 10.47 13.93 -19.05
CA LYS A 194 11.75 14.50 -19.43
C LYS A 194 12.41 15.13 -18.19
N VAL A 195 13.56 14.59 -17.81
CA VAL A 195 14.38 15.06 -16.67
C VAL A 195 15.87 15.13 -17.02
N ASP A 196 16.24 14.79 -18.25
CA ASP A 196 17.63 14.80 -18.74
C ASP A 196 18.19 16.22 -18.91
N ASP A 197 17.31 17.22 -18.89
CA ASP A 197 17.64 18.64 -18.85
C ASP A 197 17.84 19.20 -17.44
N LEU A 198 17.64 18.39 -16.40
CA LEU A 198 17.86 18.78 -15.00
C LEU A 198 19.24 18.32 -14.54
N GLU A 199 20.08 19.27 -14.13
CA GLU A 199 21.42 18.99 -13.61
C GLU A 199 21.34 18.11 -12.35
N GLY A 200 22.11 17.02 -12.33
CA GLY A 200 22.18 16.08 -11.20
C GLY A 200 21.13 14.96 -11.22
N MET A 201 20.18 14.97 -12.16
CA MET A 201 19.22 13.88 -12.35
C MET A 201 19.79 12.79 -13.26
N GLY A 202 19.78 11.54 -12.78
CA GLY A 202 20.23 10.37 -13.54
C GLY A 202 19.09 9.41 -13.89
N VAL A 203 19.38 8.42 -14.74
CA VAL A 203 18.44 7.32 -15.01
C VAL A 203 18.59 6.26 -13.93
N THR A 204 17.53 6.04 -13.16
CA THR A 204 17.43 4.97 -12.16
C THR A 204 16.38 3.96 -12.59
N ALA A 205 16.71 2.67 -12.57
CA ALA A 205 15.80 1.55 -12.89
C ALA A 205 15.11 1.69 -14.28
N PRO A 206 15.83 1.50 -15.39
CA PRO A 206 15.26 1.63 -16.73
C PRO A 206 14.10 0.64 -16.93
N ALA A 207 12.94 1.19 -17.30
CA ALA A 207 11.72 0.43 -17.46
C ALA A 207 11.68 -0.28 -18.83
N THR A 208 11.52 -1.60 -18.81
CA THR A 208 11.42 -2.45 -20.00
C THR A 208 10.44 -3.60 -19.76
N LEU A 209 10.09 -4.38 -20.78
CA LEU A 209 9.31 -5.61 -20.58
C LEU A 209 9.99 -6.63 -19.65
N ARG A 210 11.31 -6.49 -19.44
CA ARG A 210 12.15 -7.33 -18.59
C ARG A 210 12.38 -6.74 -17.18
N HIS A 211 11.94 -5.50 -16.95
CA HIS A 211 12.01 -4.80 -15.67
C HIS A 211 10.96 -3.68 -15.61
N TRP A 212 9.83 -3.90 -14.94
CA TRP A 212 8.82 -2.86 -14.77
C TRP A 212 8.09 -2.97 -13.43
N VAL A 213 7.46 -1.86 -13.03
CA VAL A 213 6.70 -1.74 -11.79
C VAL A 213 5.25 -1.36 -12.12
N GLY A 214 4.29 -1.94 -11.41
CA GLY A 214 2.89 -1.56 -11.48
C GLY A 214 2.52 -0.49 -10.45
N TYR A 215 1.51 0.32 -10.75
CA TYR A 215 1.01 1.38 -9.89
C TYR A 215 -0.51 1.28 -9.79
N ALA A 216 -1.02 0.93 -8.61
CA ALA A 216 -2.46 0.78 -8.36
C ALA A 216 -2.99 1.93 -7.50
N ALA A 217 -4.17 2.44 -7.84
CA ALA A 217 -4.89 3.43 -7.06
C ALA A 217 -6.31 2.96 -6.74
N VAL A 218 -6.67 2.98 -5.45
CA VAL A 218 -8.00 2.62 -4.95
C VAL A 218 -8.45 3.67 -3.93
N GLY A 219 -9.70 4.13 -4.05
CA GLY A 219 -10.34 5.00 -3.07
C GLY A 219 -11.44 4.27 -2.32
N TYR A 220 -11.57 4.52 -1.02
CA TYR A 220 -12.64 3.99 -0.18
C TYR A 220 -13.51 5.14 0.36
N ARG A 221 -14.83 4.96 0.34
CA ARG A 221 -15.83 5.90 0.85
C ARG A 221 -17.00 5.18 1.49
#